data_AF-A0A6L8A8F0-F1
#
_entry.id   AF-A0A6L8A8F0-F1
#
_cell.length_a   1.000
_cell.length_b   1.000
_cell.length_c   1.000
_cell.angle_alpha   90.00
_cell.angle_beta   90.00
_cell.angle_gamma   90.00
#
_symmetry.space_group_name_H-M   'P 1'
#
loop_
_entity.id
_entity.type
_entity.pdbx_description
1 polymer ?
#
loop_
_entity_poly.entity_id
_entity_poly.type
_entity_poly.pdbx_seq_one_letter_code
_entity_poly.pdbx_strand_id
1 'polypeptide(L)' 'MGTPARQQLVASLASQVIDAVGKAGDLERQSWVCTHTHIHGVAPLEYDIRHVPEALYLEVLAKARQQQAG' A
#
# COMPACT_ATOMS: atom_id res chain seq x y z
N MET A 1 -14.20 10.22 9.07
CA MET A 1 -14.57 9.02 8.29
C MET A 1 -14.13 9.27 6.85
N GLY A 2 -13.32 8.39 6.25
CA GLY A 2 -12.89 8.55 4.86
C GLY A 2 -14.08 8.45 3.90
N THR A 3 -13.98 9.05 2.72
CA THR A 3 -15.00 8.89 1.67
C THR A 3 -15.06 7.42 1.23
N PRO A 4 -16.23 6.93 0.76
CA PRO A 4 -16.37 5.54 0.30
C PRO A 4 -15.36 5.18 -0.80
N ALA A 5 -15.06 6.14 -1.69
CA ALA A 5 -14.03 5.99 -2.72
C ALA A 5 -12.62 5.75 -2.13
N ARG A 6 -12.25 6.46 -1.05
CA ARG A 6 -10.97 6.27 -0.37
C ARG A 6 -10.88 4.89 0.28
N GLN A 7 -11.96 4.43 0.91
CA GLN A 7 -12.00 3.11 1.54
C GLN A 7 -11.85 1.99 0.51
N GLN A 8 -12.50 2.14 -0.65
CA GLN A 8 -12.38 1.19 -1.76
C GLN A 8 -10.95 1.17 -2.34
N LEU A 9 -10.33 2.34 -2.50
CA LEU A 9 -8.94 2.46 -2.93
C LEU A 9 -8.00 1.75 -1.94
N VAL A 10 -8.13 2.05 -0.65
CA VAL A 10 -7.31 1.44 0.41
C VAL A 10 -7.48 -0.09 0.42
N ALA A 11 -8.71 -0.59 0.26
CA ALA A 11 -8.95 -2.03 0.19
C ALA A 11 -8.29 -2.67 -1.05
N SER A 12 -8.38 -2.02 -2.21
CA SER A 12 -7.76 -2.51 -3.45
C SER A 12 -6.23 -2.52 -3.37
N LEU A 13 -5.62 -1.48 -2.80
CA LEU A 13 -4.17 -1.41 -2.60
C LEU A 13 -3.71 -2.45 -1.57
N ALA A 14 -4.45 -2.62 -0.47
CA ALA A 14 -4.11 -3.63 0.54
C ALA A 14 -4.12 -5.06 -0.04
N SER A 15 -5.10 -5.38 -0.90
CA SER A 15 -5.11 -6.69 -1.58
C SER A 15 -3.91 -6.88 -2.50
N GLN A 16 -3.47 -5.84 -3.22
CA GLN A 16 -2.25 -5.90 -4.04
C GLN A 16 -0.98 -6.08 -3.18
N VAL A 17 -0.93 -5.45 -2.01
CA VAL A 17 0.17 -5.61 -1.05
C VAL A 17 0.28 -7.05 -0.58
N ILE A 18 -0.85 -7.68 -0.21
CA ILE A 18 -0.88 -9.08 0.24
C ILE A 18 -0.43 -10.03 -0.86
N ASP A 19 -0.89 -9.82 -2.09
CA ASP A 19 -0.46 -10.59 -3.26
C ASP A 19 1.06 -10.45 -3.50
N ALA A 20 1.59 -9.22 -3.39
CA ALA A 20 3.01 -8.93 -3.59
C ALA A 20 3.93 -9.41 -2.44
N VAL A 21 3.45 -9.46 -1.20
CA VAL A 21 4.21 -9.91 -0.02
C VAL A 21 4.49 -11.42 -0.05
N GLY A 22 3.54 -12.23 -0.52
CA GLY A 22 3.65 -13.69 -0.43
C GLY A 22 3.74 -14.19 1.03
N LYS A 23 4.59 -15.18 1.33
CA LYS A 23 4.69 -15.80 2.68
C LYS A 23 5.73 -15.18 3.62
N ALA A 24 6.68 -14.40 3.12
CA ALA A 24 7.82 -13.88 3.90
C ALA A 24 8.24 -12.45 3.51
N GLY A 25 7.40 -11.76 2.73
CA GLY A 25 7.69 -10.41 2.26
C GLY A 25 7.49 -9.35 3.33
N ASP A 26 8.21 -8.24 3.16
CA ASP A 26 8.10 -7.07 4.03
C ASP A 26 6.86 -6.25 3.68
N LEU A 27 5.86 -6.30 4.56
CA LEU A 27 4.55 -5.70 4.34
C LEU A 27 4.59 -4.17 4.35
N GLU A 28 5.51 -3.57 5.10
CA GLU A 28 5.73 -2.11 5.10
C GLU A 28 6.31 -1.65 3.76
N ARG A 29 7.35 -2.34 3.28
CA ARG A 29 7.96 -2.10 1.97
C ARG A 29 6.94 -2.25 0.85
N GLN A 30 6.18 -3.35 0.83
CA GLN A 30 5.20 -3.55 -0.24
C GLN A 30 4.04 -2.55 -0.16
N SER A 31 3.61 -2.16 1.04
CA SER A 31 2.62 -1.08 1.22
C SER A 31 3.11 0.24 0.63
N TRP A 32 4.38 0.57 0.86
CA TRP A 32 4.98 1.77 0.28
C TRP A 32 5.09 1.65 -1.25
N VAL A 33 5.56 0.51 -1.79
CA VAL A 33 5.70 0.28 -3.24
C VAL A 33 4.35 0.36 -3.97
N CYS A 34 3.31 -0.27 -3.46
CA CYS A 34 1.97 -0.23 -4.05
C CYS A 34 1.40 1.20 -4.03
N THR A 35 1.55 1.91 -2.90
CA THR A 35 1.08 3.29 -2.77
C THR A 35 1.84 4.21 -3.73
N HIS A 36 3.17 4.09 -3.78
CA HIS A 36 4.02 4.83 -4.70
C HIS A 36 3.61 4.58 -6.17
N THR A 37 3.48 3.31 -6.56
CA THR A 37 3.10 2.94 -7.93
C THR A 37 1.74 3.50 -8.32
N HIS A 38 0.78 3.49 -7.40
CA HIS A 38 -0.54 4.06 -7.65
C HIS A 38 -0.48 5.58 -7.93
N ILE A 39 0.33 6.32 -7.18
CA ILE A 39 0.42 7.78 -7.30
C ILE A 39 1.21 8.20 -8.54
N HIS A 40 2.31 7.49 -8.81
CA HIS A 40 3.29 7.89 -9.82
C HIS A 40 3.17 7.12 -11.13
N GLY A 41 2.31 6.09 -11.17
CA GLY A 41 2.10 5.23 -12.35
C GLY A 41 3.27 4.31 -12.69
N VAL A 42 4.34 4.30 -11.88
CA VAL A 42 5.56 3.53 -12.11
C VAL A 42 6.10 2.95 -10.80
N ALA A 43 6.74 1.79 -10.91
CA ALA A 43 7.44 1.19 -9.79
C ALA A 43 8.56 2.13 -9.29
N PRO A 44 8.80 2.20 -7.96
CA PRO A 44 9.89 2.98 -7.42
C PRO A 44 11.23 2.39 -7.84
N LEU A 45 12.18 3.26 -8.18
CA LEU A 45 13.58 2.88 -8.33
C LEU A 45 14.25 2.76 -6.96
N GLU A 46 15.48 2.25 -6.93
CA GLU A 46 16.28 2.30 -5.71
C GLU A 46 16.52 3.77 -5.32
N TYR A 47 16.26 4.12 -4.06
CA TYR A 47 16.31 5.49 -3.53
C TYR A 47 15.37 6.49 -4.21
N ASP A 48 14.16 6.05 -4.60
CA ASP A 48 13.15 6.96 -5.14
C ASP A 48 12.74 8.03 -4.11
N ILE A 49 12.97 9.30 -4.44
CA ILE A 49 12.71 10.45 -3.56
C ILE A 49 11.31 11.04 -3.74
N ARG A 50 10.47 10.45 -4.60
CA ARG A 50 9.15 11.00 -4.88
C ARG A 50 8.25 10.90 -3.66
N HIS A 51 7.49 11.96 -3.44
CA HIS A 51 6.59 12.05 -2.31
C HIS A 51 5.46 11.02 -2.40
N VAL A 52 5.23 10.31 -1.30
CA VAL A 52 4.09 9.43 -1.08
C VAL A 52 3.30 10.01 0.11
N PRO A 53 2.00 10.33 -0.04
CA PRO A 53 1.16 10.78 1.06
C PRO A 53 1.15 9.76 2.19
N GLU A 54 1.78 10.11 3.30
CA GLU A 54 1.93 9.25 4.47
C GLU A 54 0.59 8.71 4.96
N ALA A 55 -0.46 9.55 4.99
CA ALA A 55 -1.79 9.14 5.42
C ALA A 55 -2.34 7.97 4.59
N LEU A 56 -2.15 7.99 3.26
CA LEU A 56 -2.61 6.90 2.39
C LEU A 56 -1.77 5.64 2.62
N TYR A 57 -0.45 5.79 2.72
CA TYR A 57 0.46 4.68 3.02
C TYR A 57 0.09 3.98 4.34
N LEU A 58 -0.13 4.74 5.42
CA LEU A 58 -0.48 4.19 6.72
C LEU A 58 -1.86 3.50 6.72
N GLU A 59 -2.84 4.04 6.00
CA GLU A 59 -4.15 3.38 5.85
C GLU A 59 -4.04 2.06 5.08
N VAL A 60 -3.26 2.01 4.00
CA VAL A 60 -3.01 0.78 3.23
C VAL A 60 -2.28 -0.24 4.08
N LEU A 61 -1.21 0.16 4.78
CA LEU A 61 -0.45 -0.69 5.69
C LEU A 61 -1.34 -1.28 6.79
N ALA A 62 -2.15 -0.44 7.44
CA ALA A 62 -3.07 -0.89 8.49
C ALA A 62 -4.10 -1.90 7.95
N LYS A 63 -4.63 -1.66 6.74
CA LYS A 63 -5.60 -2.56 6.11
C LYS A 63 -4.97 -3.89 5.70
N ALA A 64 -3.77 -3.87 5.13
CA ALA A 64 -3.03 -5.08 4.76
C ALA A 64 -2.66 -5.90 6.01
N ARG A 65 -2.22 -5.26 7.11
CA ARG A 65 -1.98 -5.96 8.38
C ARG A 65 -3.24 -6.66 8.91
N GLN A 66 -4.41 -6.01 8.82
CA GLN A 66 -5.68 -6.63 9.20
C GLN A 66 -6.03 -7.85 8.33
N GLN A 67 -5.72 -7.79 7.03
CA GLN A 67 -5.99 -8.89 6.09
C GLN A 67 -5.02 -10.07 6.24
N GLN A 68 -3.77 -9.83 6.65
CA GLN A 68 -2.78 -10.88 6.87
C GLN A 68 -2.97 -11.61 8.22
N ALA A 69 -3.56 -10.92 9.21
CA ALA A 69 -3.79 -11.46 10.55
C ALA A 69 -5.12 -12.24 10.69
N GLY A 70 -6.00 -12.17 9.69
CA GLY A 70 -7.26 -12.93 9.62
C GLY A 70 -7.11 -14.15 8.71
#